data_AF-A0AA36DMW8-F1
#
_entry.id   AF-A0AA36DMW8-F1
#
_cell.length_a   1.000
_cell.length_b   1.000
_cell.length_c   1.000
_cell.angle_alpha   90.00
_cell.angle_beta   90.00
_cell.angle_gamma   90.00
#
_symmetry.space_group_name_H-M   'P 1'
#
loop_
_entity.id
_entity.type
_entity.pdbx_description
1 polymer ?
#
loop_
_entity_poly.entity_id
_entity_poly.type
_entity_poly.pdbx_seq_one_letter_code
_entity_poly.pdbx_strand_id
1 'polypeptide(L)'
;AVIAIGCDQKKALKKLLSKKFDCDRLTGQLVYSDELKKILKRVKIIEGNLLFRQRKETDLRELENLRITSPKGPALIFEDNGNLTDIRGLLTIDFKGSAPYVTFKKNPKLCDVTYMKEKLWEKVEGGIPFTNRCLSKCKGSLVNDEYLKKLPKHCAYIEGDLKIMGRNGVSKDLMKLKQVETVNGAIIIANNSKIHDLDFLSYLRKVGNKKRKGAALLISNNTGLRELSLMNLEEIVGSEQTKSS
;
A
#
# COMPACT_ATOMS: atom_id res chain seq x y z
N ALA A 1 25.36 -1.14 32.35
CA ALA A 1 24.36 -0.73 31.34
C ALA A 1 24.87 0.52 30.65
N VAL A 2 24.98 0.52 29.32
CA VAL A 2 25.33 1.73 28.57
C VAL A 2 24.11 2.66 28.63
N ILE A 3 24.27 3.87 29.14
CA ILE A 3 23.19 4.86 29.24
C ILE A 3 22.91 5.39 27.84
N ALA A 4 21.71 5.11 27.31
CA ALA A 4 21.29 5.63 26.01
C ALA A 4 21.23 7.17 26.02
N ILE A 5 21.97 7.81 25.12
CA ILE A 5 22.13 9.26 25.03
C ILE A 5 20.94 9.86 24.28
N GLY A 6 20.07 10.54 25.02
CA GLY A 6 18.98 11.35 24.47
C GLY A 6 19.47 12.71 23.96
N CYS A 7 18.98 13.09 22.78
CA CYS A 7 19.21 14.40 22.20
C CYS A 7 17.90 15.02 21.70
N ASP A 8 17.61 16.26 22.12
CA ASP A 8 16.66 17.08 21.37
C ASP A 8 17.23 17.44 19.98
N GLN A 9 16.37 17.99 19.12
CA GLN A 9 16.74 18.36 17.76
C GLN A 9 17.92 19.34 17.69
N LYS A 10 17.95 20.36 18.55
CA LYS A 10 19.01 21.39 18.53
C LYS A 10 20.35 20.78 18.93
N LYS A 11 20.37 19.96 19.98
CA LYS A 11 21.55 19.24 20.46
C LYS A 11 22.06 18.27 19.41
N ALA A 12 21.18 17.49 18.78
CA ALA A 12 21.56 16.55 17.72
C ALA A 12 22.17 17.27 16.51
N LEU A 13 21.61 18.40 16.08
CA LEU A 13 22.15 19.22 15.00
C LEU A 13 23.54 19.77 15.33
N LYS A 14 23.74 20.33 16.53
CA LYS A 14 25.04 20.82 16.98
C LYS A 14 26.11 19.71 16.96
N LYS A 15 25.75 18.51 17.42
CA LYS A 15 26.63 17.33 17.43
C LYS A 15 26.94 16.80 16.04
N LEU A 16 25.98 16.89 15.12
CA LEU A 16 26.19 16.54 13.72
C LEU A 16 27.22 17.48 13.06
N LEU A 17 27.14 18.78 13.33
CA LEU A 17 28.07 19.80 12.82
C LEU A 17 29.47 19.67 13.42
N SER A 18 29.58 19.32 14.70
CA SER A 18 30.87 19.16 15.37
C SER A 18 31.60 17.84 15.07
N LYS A 19 31.01 16.98 14.22
CA LYS A 19 31.48 15.61 13.91
C LYS A 19 31.62 14.68 15.13
N LYS A 20 31.09 15.06 16.29
CA LYS A 20 31.05 14.23 17.52
C LYS A 20 29.61 13.79 17.78
N PHE A 21 29.11 12.90 16.92
CA PHE A 21 27.73 12.43 16.98
C PHE A 21 27.61 11.12 17.78
N ASP A 22 26.89 11.17 18.89
CA ASP A 22 26.74 10.11 19.89
C ASP A 22 25.28 9.98 20.37
N CYS A 23 24.32 10.55 19.65
CA CYS A 23 22.91 10.47 20.03
C CYS A 23 22.35 9.08 19.67
N ASP A 24 21.75 8.40 20.63
CA ASP A 24 21.11 7.08 20.42
C ASP A 24 19.62 7.20 20.09
N ARG A 25 18.99 8.27 20.58
CA ARG A 25 17.57 8.58 20.38
C ARG A 25 17.33 10.08 20.34
N LEU A 26 16.30 10.46 19.59
CA LEU A 26 15.81 11.83 19.57
C LEU A 26 14.65 12.00 20.54
N THR A 27 14.59 13.14 21.24
CA THR A 27 13.60 13.38 22.28
C THR A 27 12.84 14.68 22.05
N GLY A 28 11.55 14.70 22.39
CA GLY A 28 10.71 15.89 22.40
C GLY A 28 9.90 16.10 21.13
N GLN A 29 9.53 17.36 20.86
CA GLN A 29 8.80 17.74 19.64
C GLN A 29 9.80 18.07 18.53
N LEU A 30 9.81 17.25 17.50
CA LEU A 30 10.71 17.36 16.36
C LEU A 30 9.96 17.94 15.16
N VAL A 31 10.67 18.71 14.35
CA VAL A 31 10.18 19.23 13.07
C VAL A 31 11.06 18.68 11.96
N TYR A 32 10.44 17.96 11.02
CA TYR A 32 11.13 17.38 9.88
C TYR A 32 11.73 18.46 8.98
N SER A 33 13.02 18.33 8.70
CA SER A 33 13.81 19.21 7.83
C SER A 33 14.90 18.41 7.11
N ASP A 34 15.58 19.04 6.15
CA ASP A 34 16.68 18.38 5.42
C ASP A 34 17.86 18.05 6.34
N GLU A 35 18.05 18.82 7.41
CA GLU A 35 19.03 18.54 8.45
C GLU A 35 18.57 17.40 9.36
N LEU A 36 17.29 17.38 9.78
CA LEU A 36 16.77 16.27 10.56
C LEU A 36 16.83 14.97 9.77
N LYS A 37 16.58 15.00 8.45
CA LYS A 37 16.78 13.86 7.55
C LYS A 37 18.19 13.29 7.64
N LYS A 38 19.24 14.13 7.73
CA LYS A 38 20.62 13.64 7.93
C LYS A 38 20.81 12.95 9.27
N ILE A 39 20.12 13.41 10.31
CA ILE A 39 20.13 12.80 11.65
C ILE A 39 19.39 11.46 11.65
N LEU A 40 18.22 11.37 10.99
CA LEU A 40 17.41 10.15 10.91
C LEU A 40 18.07 9.00 10.12
N LYS A 41 19.15 9.27 9.40
CA LYS A 41 20.03 8.23 8.84
C LYS A 41 20.88 7.53 9.90
N ARG A 42 21.10 8.16 11.06
CA ARG A 42 21.93 7.67 12.16
C ARG A 42 21.11 7.25 13.37
N VAL A 43 20.02 7.98 13.65
CA VAL A 43 19.16 7.75 14.81
C VAL A 43 17.79 7.30 14.35
N LYS A 44 17.39 6.10 14.75
CA LYS A 44 16.11 5.49 14.34
C LYS A 44 15.05 5.47 15.43
N ILE A 45 15.36 6.00 16.62
CA ILE A 45 14.45 6.04 17.77
C ILE A 45 14.06 7.49 18.05
N ILE A 46 12.76 7.75 18.11
CA ILE A 46 12.17 9.03 18.51
C ILE A 46 11.29 8.80 19.74
N GLU A 47 11.53 9.56 20.80
CA GLU A 47 10.69 9.64 22.00
C GLU A 47 10.01 11.01 22.03
N GLY A 48 8.78 11.05 21.55
CA GLY A 48 8.03 12.27 21.34
C GLY A 48 7.31 12.25 19.99
N ASN A 49 7.14 13.42 19.39
CA ASN A 49 6.33 13.61 18.20
C ASN A 49 7.17 14.21 17.08
N LEU A 50 6.89 13.82 15.83
CA LEU A 50 7.51 14.39 14.65
C LEU A 50 6.46 15.08 13.77
N LEU A 51 6.66 16.39 13.57
CA LEU A 51 5.88 17.23 12.68
C LEU A 51 6.50 17.23 11.28
N PHE A 52 5.75 16.78 10.28
CA PHE A 52 6.10 16.77 8.87
C PHE A 52 5.21 17.78 8.13
N ARG A 53 5.69 19.02 7.97
CA ARG A 53 4.89 20.14 7.49
C ARG A 53 5.49 20.81 6.25
N GLN A 54 4.64 21.17 5.27
CA GLN A 54 5.00 21.96 4.07
C GLN A 54 6.20 21.36 3.30
N ARG A 55 6.18 20.04 3.17
CA ARG A 55 7.26 19.26 2.56
C ARG A 55 7.04 19.04 1.07
N LYS A 56 8.15 18.92 0.34
CA LYS A 56 8.15 18.71 -1.13
C LYS A 56 8.17 17.23 -1.51
N GLU A 57 8.51 16.38 -0.55
CA GLU A 57 8.57 14.93 -0.66
C GLU A 57 7.24 14.36 -1.13
N THR A 58 7.31 13.40 -2.06
CA THR A 58 6.16 12.65 -2.59
C THR A 58 5.91 11.36 -1.82
N ASP A 59 6.90 10.90 -1.06
CA ASP A 59 6.89 9.65 -0.31
C ASP A 59 7.56 9.79 1.07
N LEU A 60 7.45 8.73 1.89
CA LEU A 60 7.97 8.70 3.26
C LEU A 60 9.17 7.77 3.45
N ARG A 61 9.96 7.49 2.40
CA ARG A 61 11.10 6.55 2.49
C ARG A 61 12.10 6.89 3.59
N GLU A 62 12.31 8.17 3.85
CA GLU A 62 13.24 8.64 4.88
C GLU A 62 12.76 8.37 6.31
N LEU A 63 11.46 8.11 6.49
CA LEU A 63 10.86 7.77 7.78
C LEU A 63 10.73 6.26 7.99
N GLU A 64 11.14 5.45 7.01
CA GLU A 64 11.02 4.01 7.11
C GLU A 64 11.89 3.44 8.24
N ASN A 65 11.37 2.39 8.89
CA ASN A 65 12.02 1.66 9.98
C ASN A 65 12.37 2.52 11.20
N LEU A 66 11.65 3.63 11.40
CA LEU A 66 11.72 4.36 12.66
C LEU A 66 10.94 3.63 13.76
N ARG A 67 11.41 3.76 15.00
CA ARG A 67 10.62 3.49 16.20
C ARG A 67 10.23 4.82 16.82
N ILE A 68 8.94 5.08 16.98
CA ILE A 68 8.43 6.32 17.55
C ILE A 68 7.56 6.00 18.76
N THR A 69 7.99 6.48 19.92
CA THR A 69 7.27 6.35 21.18
C THR A 69 6.65 7.68 21.56
N SER A 70 5.32 7.78 21.56
CA SER A 70 4.57 8.96 21.96
C SER A 70 3.49 8.61 22.99
N PRO A 71 3.73 8.81 24.30
CA PRO A 71 2.78 8.43 25.34
C PRO A 71 1.42 9.14 25.22
N LYS A 72 1.40 10.37 24.72
CA LYS A 72 0.17 11.19 24.63
C LYS A 72 -0.43 11.26 23.23
N GLY A 73 0.28 10.77 22.21
CA GLY A 73 -0.12 10.90 20.81
C GLY A 73 -0.25 12.36 20.33
N PRO A 74 -0.48 12.58 19.03
CA PRO A 74 -0.08 11.68 17.96
C PRO A 74 1.44 11.63 17.79
N ALA A 75 1.98 10.48 17.38
CA ALA A 75 3.41 10.28 17.15
C ALA A 75 3.91 11.00 15.88
N LEU A 76 3.09 11.01 14.82
CA LEU A 76 3.38 11.73 13.57
C LEU A 76 2.25 12.67 13.18
N ILE A 77 2.63 13.87 12.75
CA ILE A 77 1.68 14.89 12.28
C ILE A 77 2.10 15.31 10.88
N PHE A 78 1.26 15.04 9.89
CA PHE A 78 1.43 15.48 8.49
C PHE A 78 0.55 16.69 8.23
N GLU A 79 1.15 17.83 7.87
CA GLU A 79 0.41 19.07 7.66
C GLU A 79 0.82 19.81 6.39
N ASP A 80 -0.15 20.20 5.56
CA ASP A 80 0.08 21.04 4.37
C ASP A 80 1.12 20.46 3.38
N ASN A 81 1.21 19.13 3.23
CA ASN A 81 2.13 18.49 2.29
C ASN A 81 1.44 18.24 0.95
N GLY A 82 1.33 19.29 0.14
CA GLY A 82 0.60 19.28 -1.13
C GLY A 82 1.14 18.34 -2.21
N ASN A 83 2.34 17.77 -2.05
CA ASN A 83 2.95 16.82 -2.99
C ASN A 83 3.00 15.38 -2.48
N LEU A 84 2.69 15.15 -1.20
CA LEU A 84 2.73 13.82 -0.61
C LEU A 84 1.61 12.96 -1.21
N THR A 85 1.99 11.86 -1.86
CA THR A 85 1.07 10.93 -2.51
C THR A 85 1.19 9.52 -1.94
N ASP A 86 2.41 9.09 -1.63
CA ASP A 86 2.73 7.75 -1.11
C ASP A 86 3.09 7.80 0.37
N ILE A 87 2.29 7.14 1.20
CA ILE A 87 2.51 7.06 2.66
C ILE A 87 2.79 5.63 3.12
N ARG A 88 3.10 4.71 2.21
CA ARG A 88 3.33 3.29 2.53
C ARG A 88 4.49 3.08 3.50
N GLY A 89 5.43 4.03 3.58
CA GLY A 89 6.52 4.01 4.56
C GLY A 89 6.02 3.88 6.01
N LEU A 90 4.80 4.34 6.32
CA LEU A 90 4.19 4.21 7.65
C LEU A 90 4.01 2.75 8.10
N LEU A 91 3.87 1.81 7.15
CA LEU A 91 3.74 0.38 7.46
C LEU A 91 4.99 -0.19 8.14
N THR A 92 6.15 0.44 7.94
CA THR A 92 7.44 0.00 8.48
C THR A 92 7.78 0.63 9.83
N ILE A 93 7.00 1.64 10.27
CA ILE A 93 7.27 2.36 11.50
C ILE A 93 6.74 1.57 12.69
N ASP A 94 7.56 1.42 13.73
CA ASP A 94 7.15 0.84 15.01
C ASP A 94 6.63 1.95 15.93
N PHE A 95 5.30 2.09 15.98
CA PHE A 95 4.64 3.04 16.88
C PHE A 95 4.44 2.42 18.26
N LYS A 96 4.72 3.20 19.31
CA LYS A 96 4.44 2.88 20.70
C LYS A 96 3.76 4.07 21.38
N GLY A 97 2.76 3.80 22.21
CA GLY A 97 2.05 4.83 22.98
C GLY A 97 0.57 4.89 22.63
N SER A 98 -0.03 6.07 22.76
CA SER A 98 -1.48 6.23 22.64
C SER A 98 -1.89 6.64 21.21
N ALA A 99 -2.99 6.07 20.73
CA ALA A 99 -3.62 6.46 19.49
C ALA A 99 -4.28 7.87 19.58
N PRO A 100 -4.51 8.56 18.45
CA PRO A 100 -4.13 8.17 17.09
C PRO A 100 -2.61 8.25 16.89
N TYR A 101 -1.99 7.29 16.21
CA TYR A 101 -0.54 7.32 15.98
C TYR A 101 -0.14 8.39 14.97
N VAL A 102 -0.98 8.59 13.95
CA VAL A 102 -0.72 9.53 12.85
C VAL A 102 -1.92 10.44 12.64
N THR A 103 -1.67 11.72 12.42
CA THR A 103 -2.70 12.69 12.03
C THR A 103 -2.35 13.34 10.70
N PHE A 104 -3.34 13.46 9.82
CA PHE A 104 -3.22 14.16 8.55
C PHE A 104 -4.07 15.43 8.56
N LYS A 105 -3.46 16.57 8.22
CA LYS A 105 -4.12 17.87 8.05
C LYS A 105 -3.76 18.44 6.69
N LYS A 106 -4.76 18.69 5.83
CA LYS A 106 -4.56 19.32 4.51
C LYS A 106 -3.48 18.61 3.65
N ASN A 107 -3.66 17.31 3.42
CA ASN A 107 -2.81 16.51 2.50
C ASN A 107 -3.68 15.96 1.35
N PRO A 108 -4.02 16.81 0.36
CA PRO A 108 -5.13 16.53 -0.58
C PRO A 108 -4.81 15.49 -1.66
N LYS A 109 -3.58 15.00 -1.75
CA LYS A 109 -3.13 14.12 -2.86
C LYS A 109 -2.81 12.68 -2.43
N LEU A 110 -3.07 12.31 -1.18
CA LEU A 110 -2.88 10.93 -0.73
C LEU A 110 -3.74 10.00 -1.59
N CYS A 111 -3.14 8.94 -2.12
CA CYS A 111 -3.85 8.02 -3.00
C CYS A 111 -3.21 6.65 -2.98
N ASP A 112 -4.05 5.61 -2.91
CA ASP A 112 -3.62 4.24 -3.05
C ASP A 112 -4.79 3.32 -3.44
N VAL A 113 -4.50 2.07 -3.79
CA VAL A 113 -5.49 1.01 -4.04
C VAL A 113 -6.09 0.52 -2.72
N THR A 114 -7.31 -0.01 -2.77
CA THR A 114 -8.09 -0.36 -1.56
C THR A 114 -7.32 -1.27 -0.61
N TYR A 115 -6.67 -2.32 -1.11
CA TYR A 115 -5.79 -3.19 -0.32
C TYR A 115 -4.74 -2.46 0.52
N MET A 116 -4.10 -1.43 -0.05
CA MET A 116 -3.07 -0.69 0.67
C MET A 116 -3.68 0.32 1.65
N LYS A 117 -4.86 0.88 1.35
CA LYS A 117 -5.60 1.75 2.26
C LYS A 117 -5.98 1.00 3.54
N GLU A 118 -6.50 -0.22 3.42
CA GLU A 118 -6.86 -1.05 4.57
C GLU A 118 -5.66 -1.37 5.46
N LYS A 119 -4.54 -1.82 4.86
CA LYS A 119 -3.29 -2.03 5.61
C LYS A 119 -2.80 -0.80 6.36
N LEU A 120 -2.99 0.38 5.77
CA LEU A 120 -2.63 1.64 6.42
C LEU A 120 -3.60 1.97 7.56
N TRP A 121 -4.90 1.80 7.37
CA TRP A 121 -5.89 2.03 8.43
C TRP A 121 -5.72 1.11 9.64
N GLU A 122 -5.39 -0.16 9.42
CA GLU A 122 -5.02 -1.10 10.51
C GLU A 122 -3.81 -0.63 11.32
N LYS A 123 -2.88 0.09 10.68
CA LYS A 123 -1.60 0.47 11.27
C LYS A 123 -1.64 1.80 12.03
N VAL A 124 -2.27 2.83 11.48
CA VAL A 124 -2.04 4.21 11.93
C VAL A 124 -3.17 4.83 12.75
N GLU A 125 -4.28 4.11 12.97
CA GLU A 125 -5.46 4.55 13.76
C GLU A 125 -5.77 6.05 13.55
N GLY A 126 -6.49 6.38 12.48
CA GLY A 126 -6.83 7.76 12.15
C GLY A 126 -7.39 7.90 10.74
N GLY A 127 -8.26 8.88 10.53
CA GLY A 127 -8.82 9.16 9.20
C GLY A 127 -7.75 9.64 8.24
N ILE A 128 -7.37 8.78 7.29
CA ILE A 128 -6.46 9.15 6.18
C ILE A 128 -7.31 9.70 5.01
N PRO A 129 -7.10 10.94 4.56
CA PRO A 129 -7.91 11.56 3.50
C PRO A 129 -7.46 11.08 2.11
N PHE A 130 -7.68 9.79 1.81
CA PHE A 130 -7.35 9.25 0.50
C PHE A 130 -8.25 9.81 -0.61
N THR A 131 -7.66 9.98 -1.78
CA THR A 131 -8.36 10.21 -3.05
C THR A 131 -8.16 9.01 -3.98
N ASN A 132 -8.93 8.94 -5.06
CA ASN A 132 -8.81 7.91 -6.09
C ASN A 132 -8.13 8.41 -7.38
N ARG A 133 -7.50 9.60 -7.35
CA ARG A 133 -6.97 10.28 -8.55
C ARG A 133 -5.78 9.55 -9.21
N CYS A 134 -5.05 8.74 -8.45
CA CYS A 134 -3.92 7.95 -8.95
C CYS A 134 -4.35 6.58 -9.49
N LEU A 135 -5.60 6.16 -9.28
CA LEU A 135 -6.07 4.86 -9.74
C LEU A 135 -6.14 4.86 -11.27
N SER A 136 -5.60 3.82 -11.87
CA SER A 136 -5.43 3.71 -13.31
C SER A 136 -6.17 2.53 -13.91
N LYS A 137 -6.41 2.62 -15.21
CA LYS A 137 -6.92 1.53 -16.04
C LYS A 137 -5.76 0.84 -16.74
N CYS A 138 -5.77 -0.49 -16.76
CA CYS A 138 -4.77 -1.28 -17.44
C CYS A 138 -5.41 -2.26 -18.40
N LYS A 139 -4.66 -2.71 -19.40
CA LYS A 139 -5.13 -3.68 -20.37
C LYS A 139 -5.15 -5.10 -19.76
N GLY A 140 -6.23 -5.83 -19.98
CA GLY A 140 -6.32 -7.26 -19.72
C GLY A 140 -5.55 -8.08 -20.76
N SER A 141 -4.90 -9.15 -20.32
CA SER A 141 -4.21 -10.10 -21.18
C SER A 141 -3.99 -11.45 -20.47
N LEU A 142 -3.20 -12.32 -21.10
CA LEU A 142 -2.57 -13.47 -20.44
C LEU A 142 -1.63 -12.99 -19.33
N VAL A 143 -1.87 -13.46 -18.11
CA VAL A 143 -1.08 -13.18 -16.91
C VAL A 143 0.14 -14.10 -16.90
N ASN A 144 1.15 -13.70 -17.66
CA ASN A 144 2.50 -14.26 -17.60
C ASN A 144 3.43 -13.35 -16.77
N ASP A 145 4.68 -13.76 -16.59
CA ASP A 145 5.61 -12.99 -15.75
C ASP A 145 5.97 -11.63 -16.37
N GLU A 146 5.93 -11.52 -17.70
CA GLU A 146 6.12 -10.24 -18.39
C GLU A 146 4.97 -9.25 -18.09
N TYR A 147 3.73 -9.72 -18.14
CA TYR A 147 2.56 -8.95 -17.76
C TYR A 147 2.68 -8.45 -16.32
N LEU A 148 3.02 -9.34 -15.38
CA LEU A 148 3.18 -9.01 -13.96
C LEU A 148 4.36 -8.07 -13.68
N LYS A 149 5.39 -8.05 -14.52
CA LYS A 149 6.49 -7.07 -14.46
C LYS A 149 6.04 -5.69 -14.95
N LYS A 150 5.17 -5.64 -15.95
CA LYS A 150 4.67 -4.41 -16.59
C LYS A 150 3.42 -3.85 -15.93
N LEU A 151 2.74 -4.60 -15.06
CA LEU A 151 1.53 -4.18 -14.37
C LEU A 151 1.82 -2.91 -13.54
N PRO A 152 1.21 -1.76 -13.87
CA PRO A 152 1.48 -0.51 -13.17
C PRO A 152 1.13 -0.60 -11.69
N LYS A 153 1.79 0.24 -10.87
CA LYS A 153 1.30 0.55 -9.54
C LYS A 153 -0.04 1.30 -9.66
N HIS A 154 -0.99 0.98 -8.80
CA HIS A 154 -2.35 1.55 -8.78
C HIS A 154 -3.25 1.15 -9.96
N CYS A 155 -3.04 -0.05 -10.49
CA CYS A 155 -3.90 -0.66 -11.50
C CYS A 155 -5.18 -1.22 -10.88
N ALA A 156 -6.15 -0.35 -10.57
CA ALA A 156 -7.40 -0.78 -9.93
C ALA A 156 -8.42 -1.37 -10.93
N TYR A 157 -8.33 -0.99 -12.20
CA TYR A 157 -9.30 -1.35 -13.23
C TYR A 157 -8.62 -2.05 -14.40
N ILE A 158 -9.10 -3.24 -14.76
CA ILE A 158 -8.66 -3.96 -15.97
C ILE A 158 -9.69 -3.78 -17.08
N GLU A 159 -9.25 -3.35 -18.25
CA GLU A 159 -10.04 -3.28 -19.48
C GLU A 159 -9.71 -4.49 -20.37
N GLY A 160 -10.69 -5.36 -20.59
CA GLY A 160 -10.52 -6.63 -21.31
C GLY A 160 -10.33 -7.82 -20.38
N ASP A 161 -9.95 -8.96 -20.97
CA ASP A 161 -9.92 -10.24 -20.26
C ASP A 161 -8.61 -10.45 -19.51
N LEU A 162 -8.70 -10.92 -18.27
CA LEU A 162 -7.58 -11.37 -17.46
C LEU A 162 -7.52 -12.91 -17.49
N LYS A 163 -6.47 -13.46 -18.11
CA LYS A 163 -6.35 -14.91 -18.33
C LYS A 163 -5.19 -15.49 -17.52
N ILE A 164 -5.48 -16.36 -16.57
CA ILE A 164 -4.49 -17.04 -15.72
C ILE A 164 -4.53 -18.50 -16.10
N MET A 165 -3.64 -18.91 -17.00
CA MET A 165 -3.71 -20.22 -17.63
C MET A 165 -2.37 -20.96 -17.58
N GLY A 166 -2.42 -22.29 -17.39
CA GLY A 166 -1.25 -23.16 -17.56
C GLY A 166 -0.15 -22.98 -16.51
N ARG A 167 -0.44 -22.38 -15.35
CA ARG A 167 0.59 -22.12 -14.34
C ARG A 167 0.90 -23.36 -13.52
N ASN A 168 2.17 -23.78 -13.59
CA ASN A 168 2.75 -24.91 -12.85
C ASN A 168 3.58 -24.46 -11.64
N GLY A 169 3.36 -23.24 -11.14
CA GLY A 169 4.01 -22.66 -9.97
C GLY A 169 3.24 -21.45 -9.42
N VAL A 170 3.26 -21.29 -8.09
CA VAL A 170 2.77 -20.06 -7.43
C VAL A 170 3.86 -19.01 -7.56
N SER A 171 3.71 -18.08 -8.51
CA SER A 171 4.60 -16.92 -8.53
C SER A 171 4.15 -15.95 -7.45
N LYS A 172 5.07 -15.55 -6.56
CA LYS A 172 4.84 -14.44 -5.62
C LYS A 172 4.40 -13.16 -6.34
N ASP A 173 4.71 -13.03 -7.64
CA ASP A 173 4.27 -11.91 -8.46
C ASP A 173 2.76 -11.88 -8.71
N LEU A 174 2.01 -12.99 -8.57
CA LEU A 174 0.56 -12.97 -8.71
C LEU A 174 -0.09 -12.03 -7.70
N MET A 175 0.52 -11.86 -6.52
CA MET A 175 0.05 -10.91 -5.49
C MET A 175 0.00 -9.46 -5.97
N LYS A 176 0.66 -9.11 -7.09
CA LYS A 176 0.49 -7.80 -7.74
C LYS A 176 -0.94 -7.58 -8.27
N LEU A 177 -1.72 -8.64 -8.48
CA LEU A 177 -3.13 -8.55 -8.87
C LEU A 177 -4.05 -8.20 -7.69
N LYS A 178 -3.57 -8.26 -6.45
CA LYS A 178 -4.35 -7.91 -5.25
C LYS A 178 -4.81 -6.45 -5.23
N GLN A 179 -4.25 -5.63 -6.11
CA GLN A 179 -4.64 -4.23 -6.30
C GLN A 179 -5.86 -4.05 -7.23
N VAL A 180 -6.26 -5.10 -7.97
CA VAL A 180 -7.33 -5.03 -8.97
C VAL A 180 -8.69 -5.13 -8.26
N GLU A 181 -9.53 -4.14 -8.49
CA GLU A 181 -10.88 -4.05 -7.91
C GLU A 181 -11.96 -4.35 -8.93
N THR A 182 -11.70 -4.10 -10.21
CA THR A 182 -12.68 -4.33 -11.29
C THR A 182 -12.02 -4.86 -12.54
N VAL A 183 -12.65 -5.86 -13.15
CA VAL A 183 -12.29 -6.36 -14.48
C VAL A 183 -13.46 -6.16 -15.44
N ASN A 184 -13.34 -5.19 -16.34
CA ASN A 184 -14.29 -4.91 -17.43
C ASN A 184 -14.09 -5.90 -18.60
N GLY A 185 -14.17 -7.19 -18.30
CA GLY A 185 -13.97 -8.30 -19.23
C GLY A 185 -14.29 -9.61 -18.52
N ALA A 186 -13.59 -10.69 -18.85
CA ALA A 186 -13.65 -11.90 -18.04
C ALA A 186 -12.37 -12.15 -17.27
N ILE A 187 -12.54 -12.91 -16.21
CA ILE A 187 -11.47 -13.62 -15.55
C ILE A 187 -11.56 -15.07 -15.99
N ILE A 188 -10.49 -15.57 -16.63
CA ILE A 188 -10.38 -16.95 -17.09
C ILE A 188 -9.23 -17.60 -16.33
N ILE A 189 -9.55 -18.59 -15.50
CA ILE A 189 -8.57 -19.33 -14.70
C ILE A 189 -8.64 -20.78 -15.13
N ALA A 190 -7.65 -21.24 -15.90
CA ALA A 190 -7.72 -22.57 -16.48
C ALA A 190 -6.41 -23.34 -16.51
N ASN A 191 -6.47 -24.66 -16.38
CA ASN A 191 -5.30 -25.55 -16.53
C ASN A 191 -4.16 -25.22 -15.55
N ASN A 192 -4.46 -24.78 -14.33
CA ASN A 192 -3.44 -24.47 -13.32
C ASN A 192 -3.32 -25.62 -12.30
N SER A 193 -2.12 -26.19 -12.17
CA SER A 193 -1.85 -27.34 -11.30
C SER A 193 -1.41 -26.95 -9.89
N LYS A 194 -0.86 -25.75 -9.72
CA LYS A 194 -0.26 -25.29 -8.44
C LYS A 194 -0.89 -24.04 -7.85
N ILE A 195 -1.99 -23.53 -8.40
CA ILE A 195 -2.75 -22.44 -7.79
C ILE A 195 -3.71 -23.09 -6.78
N HIS A 196 -3.51 -22.83 -5.48
CA HIS A 196 -4.31 -23.42 -4.41
C HIS A 196 -5.52 -22.58 -4.00
N ASP A 197 -5.40 -21.27 -4.14
CA ASP A 197 -6.43 -20.27 -3.83
C ASP A 197 -6.32 -19.09 -4.80
N LEU A 198 -7.30 -18.18 -4.76
CA LEU A 198 -7.29 -16.93 -5.53
C LEU A 198 -7.17 -15.69 -4.62
N ASP A 199 -6.47 -15.77 -3.48
CA ASP A 199 -6.28 -14.59 -2.60
C ASP A 199 -5.53 -13.44 -3.28
N PHE A 200 -4.80 -13.71 -4.36
CA PHE A 200 -4.25 -12.66 -5.21
C PHE A 200 -5.33 -11.82 -5.95
N LEU A 201 -6.61 -12.18 -5.85
CA LEU A 201 -7.78 -11.42 -6.32
C LEU A 201 -8.75 -11.09 -5.17
N SER A 202 -8.35 -11.17 -3.91
CA SER A 202 -9.28 -10.97 -2.78
C SER A 202 -9.92 -9.58 -2.69
N TYR A 203 -9.39 -8.58 -3.39
CA TYR A 203 -9.96 -7.22 -3.50
C TYR A 203 -10.81 -6.98 -4.74
N LEU A 204 -10.97 -8.01 -5.59
CA LEU A 204 -11.83 -7.93 -6.74
C LEU A 204 -13.28 -7.77 -6.29
N ARG A 205 -13.92 -6.68 -6.70
CA ARG A 205 -15.32 -6.37 -6.38
C ARG A 205 -16.26 -6.62 -7.54
N LYS A 206 -15.78 -6.42 -8.77
CA LYS A 206 -16.60 -6.52 -9.97
C LYS A 206 -15.88 -7.22 -11.11
N VAL A 207 -16.58 -8.12 -11.79
CA VAL A 207 -16.14 -8.71 -13.06
C VAL A 207 -17.26 -8.67 -14.08
N GLY A 208 -16.90 -8.41 -15.34
CA GLY A 208 -17.85 -8.39 -16.44
C GLY A 208 -18.29 -6.99 -16.86
N ASN A 209 -18.98 -6.94 -17.98
CA ASN A 209 -19.64 -5.73 -18.49
C ASN A 209 -20.86 -6.14 -19.33
N LYS A 210 -21.83 -5.22 -19.47
CA LYS A 210 -23.10 -5.49 -20.19
C LYS A 210 -22.94 -5.79 -21.68
N LYS A 211 -21.80 -5.44 -22.28
CA LYS A 211 -21.53 -5.61 -23.72
C LYS A 211 -20.90 -6.97 -24.03
N ARG A 212 -20.38 -7.67 -23.02
CA ARG A 212 -19.69 -8.95 -23.18
C ARG A 212 -20.70 -10.06 -23.48
N LYS A 213 -20.38 -10.91 -24.46
CA LYS A 213 -21.03 -12.21 -24.64
C LYS A 213 -20.30 -13.31 -23.87
N GLY A 214 -21.04 -14.17 -23.18
CA GLY A 214 -20.51 -15.33 -22.44
C GLY A 214 -20.12 -15.05 -20.98
N ALA A 215 -19.58 -16.07 -20.31
CA ALA A 215 -19.27 -16.01 -18.89
C ALA A 215 -18.22 -14.93 -18.57
N ALA A 216 -18.47 -14.16 -17.51
CA ALA A 216 -17.54 -13.16 -16.97
C ALA A 216 -16.50 -13.78 -16.02
N LEU A 217 -16.81 -14.93 -15.41
CA LEU A 217 -15.88 -15.72 -14.62
C LEU A 217 -15.91 -17.16 -15.13
N LEU A 218 -14.75 -17.65 -15.58
CA LEU A 218 -14.58 -19.02 -16.04
C LEU A 218 -13.44 -19.67 -15.28
N ILE A 219 -13.73 -20.75 -14.56
CA ILE A 219 -12.76 -21.54 -13.80
C ILE A 219 -12.85 -22.98 -14.27
N SER A 220 -11.79 -23.52 -14.88
CA SER A 220 -11.81 -24.88 -15.42
C SER A 220 -10.47 -25.61 -15.31
N ASN A 221 -10.50 -26.91 -15.01
CA ASN A 221 -9.30 -27.76 -14.97
C ASN A 221 -8.14 -27.21 -14.11
N ASN A 222 -8.44 -26.71 -12.90
CA ASN A 222 -7.42 -26.26 -11.95
C ASN A 222 -7.26 -27.31 -10.84
N THR A 223 -6.47 -28.35 -11.10
CA THR A 223 -6.35 -29.52 -10.21
C THR A 223 -5.78 -29.21 -8.84
N GLY A 224 -5.05 -28.09 -8.70
CA GLY A 224 -4.50 -27.64 -7.43
C GLY A 224 -5.43 -26.76 -6.60
N LEU A 225 -6.52 -26.26 -7.19
CA LEU A 225 -7.39 -25.23 -6.60
C LEU A 225 -8.30 -25.84 -5.54
N ARG A 226 -8.23 -25.31 -4.32
CA ARG A 226 -8.98 -25.80 -3.15
C ARG A 226 -9.99 -24.78 -2.66
N GLU A 227 -9.71 -23.49 -2.88
CA GLU A 227 -10.57 -22.39 -2.42
C GLU A 227 -10.61 -21.28 -3.47
N LEU A 228 -11.72 -20.54 -3.53
CA LEU A 228 -11.80 -19.34 -4.38
C LEU A 228 -11.30 -18.08 -3.67
N SER A 229 -11.57 -17.91 -2.38
CA SER A 229 -11.14 -16.75 -1.58
C SER A 229 -11.47 -15.37 -2.21
N LEU A 230 -12.53 -15.27 -3.02
CA LEU A 230 -13.01 -14.04 -3.65
C LEU A 230 -13.94 -13.25 -2.70
N MET A 231 -13.45 -12.95 -1.50
CA MET A 231 -14.28 -12.49 -0.38
C MET A 231 -14.98 -11.14 -0.62
N ASN A 232 -14.39 -10.26 -1.43
CA ASN A 232 -14.95 -8.94 -1.74
C ASN A 232 -15.72 -8.89 -3.06
N LEU A 233 -15.94 -10.03 -3.74
CA LEU A 233 -16.64 -10.04 -5.01
C LEU A 233 -18.13 -9.75 -4.81
N GLU A 234 -18.57 -8.59 -5.29
CA GLU A 234 -19.93 -8.07 -5.15
C GLU A 234 -20.77 -8.33 -6.41
N GLU A 235 -20.16 -8.24 -7.60
CA GLU A 235 -20.91 -8.23 -8.86
C GLU A 235 -20.22 -9.04 -9.96
N ILE A 236 -20.97 -9.96 -10.57
CA ILE A 236 -20.61 -10.67 -11.81
C ILE A 236 -21.61 -10.29 -12.90
N VAL A 237 -21.16 -9.57 -13.93
CA VAL A 237 -22.01 -9.11 -15.03
C VAL A 237 -21.81 -9.98 -16.26
N GLY A 238 -22.75 -10.87 -16.52
CA GLY A 238 -22.87 -11.59 -17.81
C GLY A 238 -23.93 -10.96 -18.72
N SER A 239 -23.86 -11.22 -20.02
CA SER A 239 -25.03 -11.11 -20.89
C SER A 239 -25.85 -12.40 -20.81
N GLU A 240 -27.18 -12.30 -20.77
CA GLU A 240 -28.02 -13.44 -21.08
C GLU A 240 -27.70 -13.93 -22.49
N GLN A 241 -27.45 -15.23 -22.64
CA GLN A 241 -27.58 -15.86 -23.94
C GLN A 241 -29.07 -15.85 -24.26
N THR A 242 -29.53 -14.93 -25.11
CA THR A 242 -30.80 -15.11 -25.78
C THR A 242 -30.67 -16.40 -26.59
N LYS A 243 -31.33 -17.47 -26.13
CA LYS A 243 -31.53 -18.69 -26.92
C LYS A 243 -32.13 -18.22 -28.25
N SER A 244 -31.36 -18.35 -29.32
CA SER A 244 -31.87 -18.19 -30.67
C SER A 244 -32.65 -19.46 -30.95
N SER A 245 -33.98 -19.36 -30.84
CA SER A 245 -34.94 -20.39 -31.24
C SER A 245 -34.90 -20.62 -32.75
#